data_AF-G3HY87-F1
#
_entry.id   AF-G3HY87-F1
#
_cell.length_a   1.000
_cell.length_b   1.000
_cell.length_c   1.000
_cell.angle_alpha   90.00
_cell.angle_beta   90.00
_cell.angle_gamma   90.00
#
_symmetry.space_group_name_H-M   'P 1'
#
loop_
_entity.id
_entity.type
_entity.pdbx_description
1 polymer ?
#
loop_
_entity_poly.entity_id
_entity_poly.type
_entity_poly.pdbx_seq_one_letter_code
_entity_poly.pdbx_strand_id
1 'polypeptide(L)'
;MEEKKRKETISRITRGQLQFSLDRIERFFRDGNFSQRLSASAPVFLAGVLEFLTSNILDLAGREAHANGTRLITPEHVTQVVQNNDQLREVFKEHEDPVVSETPEPEKN
;
A
#
# COMPACT_ATOMS: atom_id res chain seq x y z
N MET A 1 -23.17 5.13 -42.56
CA MET A 1 -23.02 4.44 -41.27
C MET A 1 -21.89 5.12 -40.54
N GLU A 2 -22.19 5.80 -39.45
CA GLU A 2 -21.21 6.60 -38.71
C GLU A 2 -20.33 5.67 -37.87
N GLU A 3 -19.02 5.68 -38.14
CA GLU A 3 -18.06 4.81 -37.45
C GLU A 3 -17.85 5.34 -36.03
N LYS A 4 -18.42 4.63 -35.04
CA LYS A 4 -18.33 5.00 -33.63
C LYS A 4 -16.88 4.83 -33.15
N LYS A 5 -16.11 5.92 -33.18
CA LYS A 5 -14.73 6.01 -32.70
C LYS A 5 -14.63 5.41 -31.29
N ARG A 6 -13.91 4.28 -31.15
CA ARG A 6 -13.67 3.65 -29.84
C ARG A 6 -12.90 4.64 -28.97
N LYS A 7 -13.46 4.98 -27.79
CA LYS A 7 -12.73 5.76 -26.79
C LYS A 7 -11.50 4.96 -26.37
N GLU A 8 -10.33 5.57 -26.45
CA GLU A 8 -9.09 4.98 -25.93
C GLU A 8 -9.29 4.64 -24.45
N THR A 9 -8.99 3.39 -24.11
CA THR A 9 -9.09 2.92 -22.73
C THR A 9 -7.85 3.39 -21.99
N ILE A 10 -7.93 4.59 -21.43
CA ILE A 10 -6.88 5.09 -20.53
C ILE A 10 -6.83 4.19 -19.31
N SER A 11 -5.65 3.64 -19.01
CA SER A 11 -5.46 2.75 -17.86
C SER A 11 -5.78 3.48 -16.55
N ARG A 12 -6.34 2.77 -15.56
CA ARG A 12 -6.68 3.38 -14.26
C ARG A 12 -5.45 3.92 -13.53
N ILE A 13 -4.28 3.29 -13.75
CA ILE A 13 -2.97 3.73 -13.23
C ILE A 13 -2.64 5.12 -13.78
N THR A 14 -2.75 5.32 -15.09
CA THR A 14 -2.51 6.62 -15.76
C THR A 14 -3.48 7.70 -15.29
N ARG A 15 -4.73 7.35 -14.96
CA ARG A 15 -5.72 8.29 -14.41
C ARG A 15 -5.45 8.66 -12.95
N GLY A 16 -4.90 7.73 -12.16
CA GLY A 16 -4.57 7.94 -10.75
C GLY A 16 -3.22 8.61 -10.52
N GLN A 17 -2.35 8.67 -11.53
CA GLN A 17 -0.95 9.13 -11.41
C GLN A 17 -0.16 8.36 -10.34
N LEU A 18 -0.45 7.07 -10.17
CA LEU A 18 0.19 6.20 -9.17
C LEU A 18 1.20 5.27 -9.86
N GLN A 19 2.36 5.07 -9.24
CA GLN A 19 3.35 4.06 -9.62
C GLN A 19 2.92 2.65 -9.19
N PHE A 20 2.20 2.53 -8.07
CA PHE A 20 1.76 1.23 -7.55
C PHE A 20 0.65 0.63 -8.42
N SER A 21 0.72 -0.69 -8.64
CA SER A 21 -0.22 -1.39 -9.53
C SER A 21 -1.61 -1.54 -8.89
N LEU A 22 -2.58 -0.76 -9.38
CA LEU A 22 -3.97 -0.82 -8.93
C LEU A 22 -4.61 -2.20 -9.08
N ASP A 23 -4.32 -2.90 -10.19
CA ASP A 23 -4.89 -4.23 -10.45
C ASP A 23 -4.41 -5.26 -9.41
N ARG A 24 -3.16 -5.14 -8.93
CA ARG A 24 -2.63 -6.04 -7.90
C ARG A 24 -3.33 -5.81 -6.57
N ILE A 25 -3.53 -4.54 -6.20
CA ILE A 25 -4.23 -4.17 -4.97
C ILE A 25 -5.70 -4.60 -5.03
N GLU A 26 -6.37 -4.40 -6.17
CA GLU A 26 -7.75 -4.85 -6.36
C GLU A 26 -7.87 -6.37 -6.25
N ARG A 27 -6.92 -7.14 -6.79
CA ARG A 27 -6.87 -8.60 -6.60
C ARG A 27 -6.69 -8.98 -5.12
N PHE A 28 -5.77 -8.34 -4.40
CA PHE A 28 -5.60 -8.61 -2.97
C PHE A 28 -6.86 -8.35 -2.15
N PHE A 29 -7.62 -7.30 -2.46
CA PHE A 29 -8.90 -7.04 -1.81
C PHE A 29 -9.92 -8.16 -2.04
N ARG A 30 -9.99 -8.70 -3.25
CA ARG A 30 -10.92 -9.78 -3.62
C ARG A 30 -10.51 -11.11 -3.00
N ASP A 31 -9.22 -11.42 -3.01
CA ASP A 31 -8.68 -12.67 -2.49
C ASP A 31 -8.73 -12.72 -0.95
N GLY A 32 -8.58 -11.57 -0.29
CA GLY A 32 -8.61 -11.47 1.18
C GLY A 32 -10.01 -11.45 1.80
N ASN A 33 -11.08 -11.48 1.00
CA ASN A 33 -12.48 -11.48 1.46
C ASN A 33 -12.81 -10.39 2.52
N PHE A 34 -12.17 -9.22 2.45
CA PHE A 34 -12.33 -8.13 3.43
C PHE A 34 -13.74 -7.52 3.45
N SER A 35 -14.49 -7.66 2.34
CA SER A 35 -15.86 -7.18 2.22
C SER A 35 -16.58 -7.89 1.06
N GLN A 36 -17.89 -8.06 1.19
CA GLN A 36 -18.75 -8.58 0.12
C GLN A 36 -18.79 -7.65 -1.12
N ARG A 37 -18.59 -6.33 -0.93
CA ARG A 37 -18.57 -5.33 -2.01
C ARG A 37 -17.45 -4.32 -1.79
N LEU A 38 -16.64 -4.12 -2.82
CA LEU A 38 -15.54 -3.15 -2.82
C LEU A 38 -15.92 -1.91 -3.65
N SER A 39 -15.75 -0.71 -3.09
CA SER A 39 -15.86 0.52 -3.86
C SER A 39 -14.75 0.61 -4.90
N ALA A 40 -15.06 1.14 -6.09
CA ALA A 40 -14.07 1.40 -7.13
C ALA A 40 -12.93 2.34 -6.68
N SER A 41 -13.17 3.18 -5.65
CA SER A 41 -12.18 4.08 -5.07
C SER A 41 -11.24 3.41 -4.06
N ALA A 42 -11.63 2.28 -3.46
CA ALA A 42 -10.86 1.63 -2.41
C ALA A 42 -9.43 1.21 -2.86
N PRO A 43 -9.23 0.52 -4.00
CA PRO A 43 -7.89 0.19 -4.44
C PRO A 43 -7.05 1.42 -4.79
N VAL A 44 -7.68 2.49 -5.29
CA VAL A 44 -6.98 3.76 -5.60
C VAL A 44 -6.49 4.44 -4.33
N PHE A 45 -7.35 4.50 -3.30
CA PHE A 45 -7.00 5.09 -2.02
C PHE A 45 -5.87 4.34 -1.34
N LEU A 46 -5.98 3.01 -1.23
CA LEU A 46 -4.93 2.20 -0.61
C LEU A 46 -3.61 2.30 -1.38
N ALA A 47 -3.66 2.27 -2.72
CA ALA A 47 -2.48 2.45 -3.54
C ALA A 47 -1.77 3.78 -3.26
N GLY A 48 -2.52 4.88 -3.18
CA GLY A 48 -1.98 6.20 -2.86
C GLY A 48 -1.33 6.25 -1.47
N VAL A 49 -1.95 5.64 -0.46
CA VAL A 49 -1.38 5.59 0.90
C VAL A 49 -0.08 4.79 0.91
N LEU A 50 -0.06 3.60 0.29
CA LEU A 50 1.12 2.76 0.23
C LEU A 50 2.26 3.43 -0.55
N GLU A 51 1.95 4.10 -1.65
CA GLU A 51 2.92 4.84 -2.45
C GLU A 51 3.52 6.02 -1.68
N PHE A 52 2.67 6.80 -1.01
CA PHE A 52 3.12 7.91 -0.16
C PHE A 52 4.05 7.43 0.95
N LEU A 53 3.65 6.40 1.70
CA LEU A 53 4.46 5.85 2.78
C LEU A 53 5.80 5.31 2.26
N THR A 54 5.78 4.55 1.17
CA THR A 54 6.99 3.99 0.55
C THR A 54 7.92 5.11 0.07
N SER A 55 7.39 6.11 -0.62
CA SER A 55 8.18 7.25 -1.11
C SER A 55 8.80 8.04 0.04
N ASN A 56 8.06 8.26 1.13
CA ASN A 56 8.55 8.99 2.29
C ASN A 56 9.69 8.24 3.00
N ILE A 57 9.53 6.92 3.19
CA ILE A 57 10.57 6.08 3.79
C ILE A 57 11.81 6.04 2.90
N LEU A 58 11.65 5.88 1.59
CA LEU A 58 12.77 5.82 0.64
C LEU A 58 13.50 7.15 0.51
N ASP A 59 12.80 8.30 0.57
CA ASP A 59 13.44 9.61 0.54
C ASP A 59 14.31 9.83 1.78
N LEU A 60 13.76 9.55 2.97
CA LEU A 60 14.52 9.64 4.23
C LEU A 60 15.70 8.65 4.26
N ALA A 61 15.48 7.40 3.84
CA ALA A 61 16.54 6.39 3.83
C ALA A 61 17.62 6.69 2.77
N GLY A 62 17.24 7.33 1.67
CA GLY A 62 18.18 7.83 0.66
C GLY A 62 19.06 8.96 1.19
N ARG A 63 18.49 9.88 1.97
CA ARG A 63 19.26 10.94 2.65
C ARG A 63 20.22 10.36 3.68
N GLU A 64 19.78 9.39 4.47
CA GLU A 64 20.62 8.67 5.45
C GLU A 64 21.76 7.92 4.76
N ALA A 65 21.45 7.19 3.67
CA ALA A 65 22.45 6.49 2.87
C ALA A 65 23.53 7.43 2.32
N HIS A 66 23.10 8.58 1.80
CA HIS A 66 23.99 9.62 1.30
C HIS A 66 24.85 10.24 2.41
N ALA A 67 24.27 10.49 3.59
CA ALA A 67 25.01 10.98 4.75
C ALA A 67 26.10 10.00 5.21
N ASN A 68 25.82 8.70 5.10
CA ASN A 68 26.77 7.62 5.41
C ASN A 68 27.78 7.35 4.27
N GLY A 69 27.78 8.17 3.21
CA GLY A 69 28.70 8.04 2.08
C GLY A 69 28.42 6.85 1.15
N THR A 70 27.24 6.26 1.25
CA THR A 70 26.83 5.12 0.43
C THR A 70 25.86 5.55 -0.67
N ARG A 71 25.94 4.87 -1.83
CA ARG A 71 25.04 5.12 -2.98
C ARG A 71 23.82 4.19 -2.99
N LEU A 72 23.78 3.23 -2.07
CA LEU A 72 22.76 2.19 -1.97
C LEU A 72 22.05 2.29 -0.63
N ILE A 73 20.72 2.21 -0.67
CA ILE A 73 19.92 2.11 0.55
C ILE A 73 20.09 0.68 1.09
N THR A 74 20.60 0.55 2.32
CA THR A 74 20.73 -0.71 3.05
C THR A 74 19.57 -0.86 4.04
N PRO A 75 19.31 -2.07 4.57
CA PRO A 75 18.32 -2.25 5.63
C PRO A 75 18.57 -1.37 6.85
N GLU A 76 19.83 -1.10 7.19
CA GLU A 76 20.22 -0.25 8.32
C GLU A 76 19.69 1.18 8.19
N HIS A 77 19.80 1.79 6.99
CA HIS A 77 19.26 3.14 6.75
C HIS A 77 17.73 3.17 6.93
N VAL A 78 17.04 2.12 6.48
CA VAL A 78 15.59 2.02 6.66
C VAL A 78 15.25 1.87 8.15
N THR A 79 15.95 1.00 8.87
CA THR A 79 15.76 0.81 10.32
C THR A 79 15.98 2.10 11.10
N GLN A 80 17.06 2.84 10.81
CA GLN A 80 17.33 4.13 11.46
C GLN A 80 16.23 5.15 11.21
N VAL A 81 15.78 5.29 9.96
CA VAL A 81 14.69 6.22 9.61
C VAL A 81 13.39 5.85 10.32
N VAL A 82 13.05 4.55 10.34
CA VAL A 82 11.84 4.07 11.02
C VAL A 82 11.94 4.29 12.53
N GLN A 83 13.12 4.11 13.13
CA GLN A 83 13.33 4.27 14.59
C GLN A 83 13.46 5.73 15.03
N ASN A 84 13.89 6.63 14.15
CA ASN A 84 14.11 8.05 14.49
C ASN A 84 12.91 8.95 14.19
N ASN A 85 11.92 8.45 13.44
CA ASN A 85 10.72 9.21 13.09
C ASN A 85 9.51 8.73 13.90
N ASP A 86 9.01 9.54 14.83
CA ASP A 86 7.91 9.14 15.73
C ASP A 86 6.64 8.68 15.02
N GLN A 87 6.32 9.26 13.85
CA GLN A 87 5.14 8.86 13.07
C GLN A 87 5.34 7.48 12.43
N LEU A 88 6.53 7.23 11.88
CA LEU A 88 6.86 5.91 11.31
C LEU A 88 7.00 4.86 12.41
N ARG A 89 7.63 5.21 13.53
CA ARG A 89 7.71 4.33 14.70
C ARG A 89 6.33 3.87 15.09
N GLU A 90 5.36 4.77 15.21
CA GLU A 90 3.97 4.44 15.55
C GLU A 90 3.36 3.44 14.58
N VAL A 91 3.49 3.70 13.28
CA VAL A 91 2.93 2.85 12.21
C VAL A 91 3.57 1.45 12.20
N PHE A 92 4.85 1.34 12.56
CA PHE A 92 5.61 0.09 12.59
C PHE A 92 5.82 -0.46 14.00
N LYS A 93 5.10 0.04 15.01
CA LYS A 93 5.11 -0.62 16.32
C LYS A 93 4.58 -2.02 16.11
N GLU A 94 5.24 -3.01 16.69
CA GLU A 94 4.65 -4.33 16.81
C GLU A 94 3.37 -4.18 17.61
N HIS A 95 2.24 -4.22 16.92
CA HIS A 95 0.96 -4.45 17.54
C HIS A 95 0.90 -5.95 17.82
N GLU A 96 1.04 -6.33 19.08
CA GLU A 96 0.61 -7.65 19.55
C GLU A 96 -0.91 -7.72 19.42
N ASP A 97 -1.44 -7.75 18.20
CA ASP A 97 -2.86 -7.96 18.01
C ASP A 97 -3.17 -9.43 18.38
N PRO A 98 -4.08 -9.68 19.33
CA PRO A 98 -4.49 -11.03 19.64
C PRO A 98 -5.07 -11.64 18.37
N VAL A 99 -4.58 -12.83 18.01
CA VAL A 99 -5.15 -13.64 16.94
C VAL A 99 -6.66 -13.73 17.16
N VAL A 100 -7.43 -12.97 16.38
CA VAL A 100 -8.89 -13.11 16.33
C VAL A 100 -9.16 -14.39 15.55
N SER A 101 -9.03 -15.53 16.23
CA SER A 101 -9.62 -16.79 15.80
C SER A 101 -11.11 -16.77 16.16
N GLU A 102 -11.88 -15.93 15.47
CA GLU A 102 -13.33 -16.10 15.44
C GLU A 102 -13.65 -17.22 14.45
N THR A 103 -13.51 -18.47 14.91
CA THR A 103 -14.28 -19.58 14.33
C THR A 103 -15.75 -19.31 14.65
N PRO A 104 -16.65 -19.21 13.65
CA PRO A 104 -18.07 -19.11 13.94
C PRO A 104 -18.52 -20.44 14.56
N GLU A 105 -18.91 -20.41 15.83
CA GLU A 105 -19.55 -21.56 16.46
C GLU A 105 -20.91 -21.81 15.77
N PRO A 106 -21.22 -23.06 15.38
CA PRO A 106 -22.52 -23.36 14.80
C PRO A 106 -23.61 -23.19 15.86
N GLU A 107 -24.66 -22.45 15.47
CA GLU A 107 -25.85 -22.18 16.26
C GLU A 107 -26.39 -23.44 16.93
N LYS A 108 -26.61 -23.38 18.25
CA LYS A 108 -27.47 -24.33 18.95
C LYS A 108 -28.85 -23.73 19.20
N ASN A 109 -29.77 -24.27 18.42
CA ASN A 109 -31.19 -24.56 18.70
C ASN A 109 -32.22 -23.45 18.42
#